data_AF-A0A821MQ83-F1
#
_entry.id   AF-A0A821MQ83-F1
#
_cell.length_a   1.000
_cell.length_b   1.000
_cell.length_c   1.000
_cell.angle_alpha   90.00
_cell.angle_beta   90.00
_cell.angle_gamma   90.00
#
_symmetry.space_group_name_H-M   'P 1'
#
loop_
_entity.id
_entity.type
_entity.pdbx_description
1 polymer ?
#
loop_
_entity_poly.entity_id
_entity_poly.type
_entity_poly.pdbx_seq_one_letter_code
_entity_poly.pdbx_strand_id
1 'polypeptide(L)'
;ISEQNVEWTSLVQRQITEMNTLRRQHTKEQCEALRLLLEETQKIQTKELVERQTKEKKELELSQVRQNIEDSKRLGSEKNIRNKSDLDRRVRELKSNNTKKFVEERKRQTLKHERDRDNLIKAHESQKTILLADIDKVCFFML
;
A
#
# COMPACT_ATOMS: atom_id res chain seq x y z
N ILE A 1 -17.69 -65.79 -1.55
CA ILE A 1 -17.05 -65.05 -2.68
C ILE A 1 -17.95 -63.92 -3.20
N SER A 2 -19.20 -64.18 -3.62
CA SER A 2 -20.11 -63.11 -4.10
C SER A 2 -20.42 -62.04 -3.03
N GLU A 3 -20.87 -62.46 -1.84
CA GLU A 3 -21.20 -61.56 -0.72
C GLU A 3 -19.99 -60.75 -0.23
N GLN A 4 -18.85 -61.41 -0.06
CA GLN A 4 -17.59 -60.76 0.31
C GLN A 4 -17.13 -59.71 -0.72
N ASN A 5 -17.33 -59.95 -2.02
CA ASN A 5 -17.05 -58.95 -3.05
C ASN A 5 -17.98 -57.74 -2.96
N VAL A 6 -19.26 -57.94 -2.63
CA VAL A 6 -20.24 -56.86 -2.46
C VAL A 6 -19.90 -56.01 -1.23
N GLU A 7 -19.60 -56.64 -0.10
CA GLU A 7 -19.20 -55.95 1.13
C GLU A 7 -17.91 -55.15 0.93
N TRP A 8 -16.91 -55.75 0.28
CA TRP A 8 -15.66 -55.07 -0.04
C TRP A 8 -15.87 -53.86 -0.96
N THR A 9 -16.67 -54.02 -2.02
CA THR A 9 -16.97 -52.93 -2.95
C THR A 9 -17.71 -51.79 -2.25
N SER A 10 -18.67 -52.11 -1.38
CA SER A 10 -19.40 -51.14 -0.57
C SER A 10 -18.48 -50.38 0.39
N LEU A 11 -17.57 -51.10 1.06
CA LEU A 11 -16.58 -50.51 1.96
C LEU A 11 -15.65 -49.53 1.22
N VAL A 12 -15.11 -49.95 0.07
CA VAL A 12 -14.23 -49.13 -0.77
C VAL A 12 -14.97 -47.89 -1.26
N GLN A 13 -16.22 -48.03 -1.73
CA GLN A 13 -17.02 -46.90 -2.19
C GLN A 13 -17.27 -45.88 -1.06
N ARG A 14 -17.55 -46.36 0.15
CA ARG A 14 -17.70 -45.51 1.32
C ARG A 14 -16.42 -44.76 1.65
N GLN A 15 -15.28 -45.46 1.68
CA GLN A 15 -13.97 -44.85 1.95
C GLN A 15 -13.59 -43.79 0.90
N ILE A 16 -13.85 -44.04 -0.39
CA ILE A 16 -13.63 -43.06 -1.46
C ILE A 16 -14.51 -41.82 -1.23
N THR A 17 -15.76 -42.02 -0.86
CA THR A 17 -16.72 -40.92 -0.61
C THR A 17 -16.29 -40.07 0.58
N GLU A 18 -15.89 -40.71 1.68
CA GLU A 18 -15.37 -40.05 2.88
C GLU A 18 -14.09 -39.25 2.57
N MET A 19 -13.12 -39.88 1.90
CA MET A 19 -11.87 -39.23 1.50
C MET A 19 -12.13 -38.01 0.60
N ASN A 20 -12.99 -38.15 -0.40
CA ASN A 20 -13.31 -37.05 -1.32
C ASN A 20 -14.02 -35.90 -0.58
N THR A 21 -14.87 -36.22 0.39
CA THR A 21 -15.56 -35.21 1.21
C THR A 21 -14.57 -34.45 2.09
N LEU A 22 -13.65 -35.15 2.76
CA LEU A 22 -12.59 -34.53 3.56
C LEU A 22 -11.67 -33.65 2.70
N ARG A 23 -11.25 -34.14 1.52
CA ARG A 23 -10.43 -33.35 0.59
C ARG A 23 -11.12 -32.06 0.19
N ARG A 24 -12.39 -32.12 -0.21
CA ARG A 24 -13.20 -30.93 -0.55
C ARG A 24 -13.30 -29.95 0.62
N GLN A 25 -13.49 -30.45 1.84
CA GLN A 25 -13.59 -29.61 3.02
C GLN A 25 -12.26 -28.88 3.30
N HIS A 26 -11.14 -29.60 3.34
CA HIS A 26 -9.82 -29.00 3.56
C HIS A 26 -9.48 -27.95 2.50
N THR A 27 -9.82 -28.23 1.23
CA THR A 27 -9.55 -27.26 0.17
C THR A 27 -10.38 -25.98 0.34
N LYS A 28 -11.66 -26.07 0.73
CA LYS A 28 -12.47 -24.88 1.05
C LYS A 28 -11.86 -24.06 2.18
N GLU A 29 -11.43 -24.72 3.26
CA GLU A 29 -10.79 -24.07 4.41
C GLU A 29 -9.49 -23.37 4.00
N GLN A 30 -8.68 -24.00 3.15
CA GLN A 30 -7.45 -23.41 2.62
C GLN A 30 -7.74 -22.18 1.74
N CYS A 31 -8.75 -22.26 0.87
CA CYS A 31 -9.16 -21.12 0.05
C CYS A 31 -9.63 -19.94 0.89
N GLU A 32 -10.40 -20.18 1.95
CA GLU A 32 -10.84 -19.15 2.89
C GLU A 32 -9.67 -18.54 3.67
N ALA A 33 -8.76 -19.38 4.19
CA ALA A 33 -7.58 -18.92 4.89
C ALA A 33 -6.69 -18.02 4.00
N LEU A 34 -6.48 -18.39 2.73
CA LEU A 34 -5.72 -17.58 1.78
C LEU A 34 -6.38 -16.23 1.52
N ARG A 35 -7.71 -16.18 1.41
CA ARG A 35 -8.44 -14.92 1.26
C ARG A 35 -8.27 -14.00 2.47
N LEU A 36 -8.42 -14.54 3.67
CA LEU A 36 -8.26 -13.76 4.91
C LEU A 36 -6.83 -13.23 5.07
N LEU A 37 -5.82 -14.05 4.76
CA LEU A 37 -4.41 -13.64 4.81
C LEU A 37 -4.10 -12.54 3.78
N LEU A 38 -4.67 -12.64 2.58
CA LEU A 38 -4.53 -11.59 1.57
C LEU A 38 -5.14 -10.28 2.06
N GLU A 39 -6.37 -10.30 2.56
CA GLU A 39 -7.07 -9.11 3.05
C GLU A 39 -6.33 -8.44 4.23
N GLU A 40 -5.84 -9.22 5.19
CA GLU A 40 -5.06 -8.67 6.31
C GLU A 40 -3.72 -8.10 5.83
N THR A 41 -3.04 -8.77 4.90
CA THR A 41 -1.80 -8.25 4.30
C THR A 41 -2.03 -6.93 3.57
N GLN A 42 -3.12 -6.82 2.79
CA GLN A 42 -3.48 -5.60 2.08
C GLN A 42 -3.80 -4.44 3.04
N LYS A 43 -4.47 -4.74 4.16
CA LYS A 43 -4.73 -3.77 5.23
C LYS A 43 -3.44 -3.28 5.88
N ILE A 44 -2.49 -4.17 6.18
CA ILE A 44 -1.17 -3.81 6.72
C ILE A 44 -0.42 -2.91 5.74
N GLN A 45 -0.35 -3.29 4.46
CA GLN A 45 0.32 -2.50 3.42
C GLN A 45 -0.26 -1.08 3.27
N THR A 46 -1.59 -0.96 3.37
CA THR A 46 -2.28 0.33 3.34
C THR A 46 -1.88 1.20 4.54
N LYS A 47 -1.85 0.59 5.73
CA LYS A 47 -1.44 1.28 6.97
C LYS A 47 0.02 1.76 6.87
N GLU A 48 0.93 0.90 6.44
CA GLU A 48 2.35 1.23 6.26
C GLU A 48 2.55 2.37 5.24
N LEU A 49 1.78 2.36 4.15
CA LEU A 49 1.80 3.44 3.16
C LEU A 49 1.43 4.78 3.81
N VAL A 50 0.35 4.83 4.59
CA VAL A 50 -0.11 6.04 5.28
C VAL A 50 0.92 6.53 6.31
N GLU A 51 1.51 5.63 7.08
CA GLU A 51 2.57 5.97 8.05
C GLU A 51 3.80 6.56 7.35
N ARG A 52 4.24 5.95 6.25
CA ARG A 52 5.33 6.47 5.42
C ARG A 52 5.02 7.86 4.86
N GLN A 53 3.83 8.05 4.29
CA GLN A 53 3.40 9.36 3.76
C GLN A 53 3.36 10.44 4.85
N THR A 54 2.91 10.06 6.06
CA THR A 54 2.91 10.95 7.23
C THR A 54 4.32 11.37 7.63
N LYS A 55 5.28 10.43 7.63
CA LYS A 55 6.69 10.70 7.91
C LYS A 55 7.30 11.61 6.85
N GLU A 56 7.11 11.29 5.57
CA GLU A 56 7.61 12.11 4.45
C GLU A 56 7.07 13.55 4.49
N LYS A 57 5.81 13.74 4.89
CA LYS A 57 5.22 15.08 5.05
C LYS A 57 5.92 15.88 6.15
N LYS A 58 6.13 15.26 7.32
CA LYS A 58 6.86 15.90 8.45
C LYS A 58 8.30 16.24 8.06
N GLU A 59 8.97 15.36 7.33
CA GLU A 59 10.33 15.60 6.85
C GLU A 59 10.39 16.77 5.85
N LEU A 60 9.41 16.88 4.95
CA LEU A 60 9.30 18.03 4.05
C LEU A 60 9.10 19.33 4.82
N GLU A 61 8.19 19.36 5.80
CA GLU A 61 7.94 20.54 6.63
C GLU A 61 9.22 20.97 7.39
N LEU A 62 9.94 20.01 7.98
CA LEU A 62 11.22 20.28 8.65
C LEU A 62 12.29 20.80 7.68
N SER A 63 12.35 20.25 6.46
CA SER A 63 13.26 20.73 5.40
C SER A 63 12.94 22.17 5.01
N GLN A 64 11.66 22.53 4.86
CA GLN A 64 11.22 23.88 4.54
C GLN A 64 11.59 24.88 5.66
N VAL A 65 11.44 24.49 6.92
CA VAL A 65 11.86 25.32 8.07
C VAL A 65 13.38 25.55 8.06
N ARG A 66 14.17 24.49 7.83
CA ARG A 66 15.64 24.60 7.75
C ARG A 66 16.07 25.50 6.60
N GLN A 67 15.46 25.35 5.43
CA GLN A 67 15.71 26.21 4.27
C GLN A 67 15.44 27.68 4.60
N ASN A 68 14.29 28.00 5.22
CA ASN A 68 13.96 29.37 5.62
C ASN A 68 15.00 29.98 6.59
N ILE A 69 15.48 29.19 7.56
CA ILE A 69 16.50 29.64 8.50
C ILE A 69 17.81 29.91 7.76
N GLU A 70 18.22 28.99 6.88
CA GLU A 70 19.46 29.12 6.11
C GLU A 70 19.41 30.33 5.17
N ASP A 71 18.31 30.53 4.45
CA ASP A 71 18.13 31.66 3.55
C ASP A 71 18.15 33.00 4.32
N SER A 72 17.54 33.04 5.50
CA SER A 72 17.57 34.23 6.37
C SER A 72 18.99 34.53 6.85
N LYS A 73 19.76 33.49 7.22
CA LYS A 73 21.18 33.64 7.59
C LYS A 73 22.02 34.12 6.42
N ARG A 74 21.80 33.59 5.21
CA ARG A 74 22.48 34.01 3.97
C ARG A 74 22.18 35.48 3.66
N LEU A 75 20.92 35.91 3.74
CA LEU A 75 20.55 37.31 3.52
C LEU A 75 21.23 38.24 4.54
N GLY A 76 21.32 37.83 5.81
CA GLY A 76 21.99 38.60 6.85
C GLY A 76 23.51 38.72 6.70
N SER A 77 24.16 37.81 5.97
CA SER A 77 25.61 37.85 5.72
C SER A 77 25.98 38.61 4.43
N GLU A 78 25.00 39.13 3.69
CA GLU A 78 25.25 39.86 2.44
C GLU A 78 25.85 41.25 2.68
N LYS A 79 27.11 41.44 2.28
CA LYS A 79 27.84 42.71 2.42
C LYS A 79 27.33 43.84 1.50
N ASN A 80 26.46 43.54 0.54
CA ASN A 80 25.99 44.49 -0.48
C ASN A 80 24.63 45.13 -0.15
N ILE A 81 24.09 44.93 1.07
CA ILE A 81 22.85 45.58 1.52
C ILE A 81 23.18 46.99 2.00
N ARG A 82 22.69 48.00 1.28
CA ARG A 82 23.10 49.40 1.47
C ARG A 82 22.27 50.13 2.53
N ASN A 83 21.00 49.77 2.70
CA ASN A 83 20.09 50.43 3.62
C ASN A 83 18.92 49.53 4.06
N LYS A 84 18.12 50.01 5.03
CA LYS A 84 16.94 49.30 5.58
C LYS A 84 15.86 49.01 4.52
N SER A 85 15.61 49.92 3.59
CA SER A 85 14.58 49.75 2.56
C SER A 85 14.94 48.60 1.59
N ASP A 86 16.21 48.50 1.21
CA ASP A 86 16.75 47.43 0.38
C ASP A 86 16.67 46.07 1.10
N LEU A 87 16.99 46.05 2.41
CA LEU A 87 16.83 44.86 3.24
C LEU A 87 15.36 44.41 3.29
N ASP A 88 14.44 45.32 3.58
CA ASP A 88 13.00 45.02 3.67
C ASP A 88 12.46 44.52 2.32
N ARG A 89 12.94 45.07 1.21
CA ARG A 89 12.60 44.58 -0.14
C ARG A 89 13.10 43.15 -0.36
N ARG A 90 14.37 42.86 -0.07
CA ARG A 90 14.94 41.50 -0.22
C ARG A 90 14.25 40.48 0.69
N VAL A 91 13.90 40.86 1.92
CA VAL A 91 13.12 39.99 2.82
C VAL A 91 11.76 39.64 2.21
N ARG A 92 11.05 40.61 1.62
CA ARG A 92 9.76 40.35 0.95
C ARG A 92 9.91 39.44 -0.28
N GLU A 93 10.92 39.69 -1.12
CA GLU A 93 11.21 38.88 -2.29
C GLU A 93 11.55 37.43 -1.88
N LEU A 94 12.43 37.27 -0.89
CA LEU A 94 12.81 35.95 -0.36
C LEU A 94 11.58 35.20 0.18
N LYS A 95 10.75 35.85 1.00
CA LYS A 95 9.51 35.23 1.52
C LYS A 95 8.58 34.80 0.38
N SER A 96 8.36 35.67 -0.62
CA SER A 96 7.51 35.34 -1.77
C SER A 96 8.04 34.14 -2.55
N ASN A 97 9.35 34.10 -2.82
CA ASN A 97 10.00 33.02 -3.54
C ASN A 97 9.91 31.69 -2.76
N ASN A 98 10.20 31.72 -1.45
CA ASN A 98 10.11 30.54 -0.60
C ASN A 98 8.68 30.01 -0.50
N THR A 99 7.68 30.90 -0.35
CA THR A 99 6.27 30.49 -0.35
C THR A 99 5.90 29.79 -1.66
N LYS A 100 6.26 30.36 -2.82
CA LYS A 100 5.96 29.73 -4.13
C LYS A 100 6.61 28.36 -4.25
N LYS A 101 7.90 28.26 -3.91
CA LYS A 101 8.66 27.00 -3.96
C LYS A 101 8.03 25.92 -3.07
N PHE A 102 7.69 26.27 -1.83
CA PHE A 102 7.13 25.32 -0.87
C PHE A 102 5.73 24.84 -1.24
N VAL A 103 4.91 25.70 -1.86
CA VAL A 103 3.61 25.30 -2.40
C VAL A 103 3.77 24.27 -3.51
N GLU A 104 4.67 24.50 -4.47
CA GLU A 104 4.92 23.54 -5.56
C GLU A 104 5.51 22.22 -5.06
N GLU A 105 6.42 22.25 -4.08
CA GLU A 105 6.95 21.04 -3.45
C GLU A 105 5.86 20.20 -2.77
N ARG A 106 4.95 20.85 -2.02
CA ARG A 106 3.82 20.18 -1.39
C ARG A 106 2.87 19.60 -2.42
N LYS A 107 2.55 20.36 -3.48
CA LYS A 107 1.71 19.88 -4.59
C LYS A 107 2.31 18.63 -5.24
N ARG A 108 3.61 18.65 -5.55
CA ARG A 108 4.33 17.49 -6.10
C ARG A 108 4.30 16.30 -5.14
N GLN A 109 4.47 16.53 -3.83
CA GLN A 109 4.40 15.47 -2.83
C GLN A 109 2.99 14.85 -2.77
N THR A 110 1.94 15.66 -2.76
CA THR A 110 0.54 15.19 -2.77
C THR A 110 0.26 14.34 -4.02
N LEU A 111 0.64 14.81 -5.21
CA LEU A 111 0.45 14.05 -6.46
C LEU A 111 1.21 12.71 -6.44
N LYS A 112 2.41 12.69 -5.85
CA LYS A 112 3.16 11.44 -5.66
C LYS A 112 2.40 10.50 -4.71
N HIS A 113 1.93 10.99 -3.57
CA HIS A 113 1.20 10.20 -2.58
C HIS A 113 -0.11 9.62 -3.13
N GLU A 114 -0.84 10.38 -3.95
CA GLU A 114 -2.02 9.92 -4.67
C GLU A 114 -1.68 8.81 -5.66
N ARG A 115 -0.64 9.01 -6.49
CA ARG A 115 -0.19 7.99 -7.44
C ARG A 115 0.25 6.70 -6.76
N ASP A 116 0.98 6.79 -5.65
CA ASP A 116 1.43 5.63 -4.89
C ASP A 116 0.23 4.85 -4.31
N ARG A 117 -0.80 5.56 -3.83
CA ARG A 117 -2.06 4.95 -3.35
C ARG A 117 -2.81 4.25 -4.48
N ASP A 118 -2.96 4.91 -5.62
CA ASP A 118 -3.68 4.35 -6.77
C ASP A 118 -2.98 3.09 -7.32
N ASN A 119 -1.65 3.10 -7.35
CA ASN A 119 -0.87 1.92 -7.72
C ASN A 119 -1.07 0.76 -6.74
N LEU A 120 -1.10 1.06 -5.43
CA LEU A 120 -1.34 0.05 -4.40
C LEU A 120 -2.73 -0.57 -4.53
N ILE A 121 -3.77 0.25 -4.73
CA ILE A 121 -5.15 -0.21 -4.93
C ILE A 121 -5.24 -1.13 -6.16
N LYS A 122 -4.66 -0.72 -7.29
CA LYS A 122 -4.65 -1.55 -8.51
C LYS A 122 -3.95 -2.88 -8.30
N ALA A 123 -2.84 -2.88 -7.55
CA ALA A 123 -2.13 -4.11 -7.22
C ALA A 123 -3.00 -5.03 -6.33
N HIS A 124 -3.69 -4.47 -5.33
CA HIS A 124 -4.59 -5.21 -4.44
C HIS A 124 -5.77 -5.83 -5.20
N GLU A 125 -6.40 -5.05 -6.09
CA GLU A 125 -7.49 -5.52 -6.94
C GLU A 125 -7.02 -6.67 -7.84
N SER A 126 -5.88 -6.50 -8.51
CA SER A 126 -5.30 -7.55 -9.36
C SER A 126 -5.00 -8.83 -8.58
N GLN A 127 -4.39 -8.73 -7.39
CA GLN A 127 -4.11 -9.87 -6.53
C GLN A 127 -5.38 -10.60 -6.12
N LYS A 128 -6.44 -9.85 -5.76
CA LYS A 128 -7.73 -10.42 -5.38
C LYS A 128 -8.39 -11.15 -6.56
N THR A 129 -8.37 -10.55 -7.75
CA THR A 129 -8.91 -11.18 -8.97
C THR A 129 -8.18 -12.49 -9.30
N ILE A 130 -6.84 -12.48 -9.22
CA ILE A 130 -6.03 -13.69 -9.48
C ILE A 130 -6.36 -14.78 -8.46
N LEU A 131 -6.40 -14.45 -7.16
CA LEU A 131 -6.72 -15.40 -6.11
C LEU A 131 -8.11 -16.01 -6.29
N LEU A 132 -9.12 -15.19 -6.61
CA LEU A 132 -10.48 -15.68 -6.85
C LEU A 132 -10.53 -16.61 -8.06
N ALA A 133 -9.86 -16.26 -9.16
CA ALA A 133 -9.79 -17.12 -10.34
C ALA A 133 -9.09 -18.46 -10.03
N ASP A 134 -8.06 -18.48 -9.21
CA ASP A 134 -7.37 -19.70 -8.82
C ASP A 134 -8.20 -20.56 -7.86
N ILE A 135 -8.93 -19.93 -6.92
CA ILE A 135 -9.92 -20.62 -6.07
C ILE A 135 -11.01 -21.27 -6.93
N ASP A 136 -11.54 -20.55 -7.91
CA ASP A 136 -12.59 -21.06 -8.80
C ASP A 136 -12.11 -22.25 -9.62
N LYS A 137 -10.88 -22.21 -10.16
CA LYS A 137 -10.27 -23.36 -10.84
C LYS A 137 -10.18 -24.57 -9.92
N VAL A 138 -9.67 -24.38 -8.69
CA VAL A 138 -9.51 -25.47 -7.72
C VAL A 138 -10.87 -26.06 -7.33
N CYS A 139 -11.89 -25.23 -7.11
CA CYS A 139 -13.25 -25.67 -6.84
C CYS A 139 -13.87 -26.42 -8.03
N PHE A 140 -13.62 -25.98 -9.27
CA PHE A 140 -14.12 -26.65 -10.47
C PHE A 140 -13.52 -28.05 -10.64
N PHE A 141 -12.22 -28.24 -10.37
CA PHE A 141 -11.59 -29.56 -10.42
C PHE A 141 -12.01 -30.51 -9.28
N MET A 142 -12.75 -30.00 -8.28
CA MET A 142 -13.24 -30.79 -7.15
C MET A 142 -14.72 -31.21 -7.23
N LEU A 143 -15.44 -30.71 -8.25
CA LEU A 143 -16.79 -31.16 -8.63
C LEU A 143 -16.71 -32.35 -9.59
#